data_AF-A0A9E3R7I3-F1
#
_entry.id   AF-A0A9E3R7I3-F1
#
_cell.length_a   1.000
_cell.length_b   1.000
_cell.length_c   1.000
_cell.angle_alpha   90.00
_cell.angle_beta   90.00
_cell.angle_gamma   90.00
#
_symmetry.space_group_name_H-M   'P 1'
#
loop_
_entity.id
_entity.type
_entity.pdbx_description
1 polymer ?
#
loop_
_entity_poly.entity_id
_entity_poly.type
_entity_poly.pdbx_seq_one_letter_code
_entity_poly.pdbx_strand_id
1 'polypeptide(L)'
;MRHDYSFVADTDSLDALRRLRRGWAGWELAEGEFRVRLRAGGTVRCHVDRAEIESGFEVSCLVADFLEEQETLPARDSAFTSHPNEVAVFRGVTWLERRPDLGPEHSIQYSGIPGIAIPDAAVAKCDFTDAIAVTNAEAALIVRLALRPGWLEVLEDRTEVEEFLALRGFA
;
A
#
# COMPACT_ATOMS: atom_id res chain seq x y z
N MET A 1 21.84 13.35 -14.32
CA MET A 1 22.01 12.49 -13.13
C MET A 1 20.63 12.32 -12.53
N ARG A 2 20.20 11.08 -12.26
CA ARG A 2 18.88 10.80 -11.68
C ARG A 2 18.93 11.00 -10.17
N HIS A 3 17.89 11.60 -9.59
CA HIS A 3 17.71 11.66 -8.14
C HIS A 3 16.90 10.45 -7.67
N ASP A 4 17.36 9.77 -6.62
CA ASP A 4 16.69 8.59 -6.07
C ASP A 4 16.15 8.93 -4.67
N TYR A 5 14.85 8.74 -4.48
CA TYR A 5 14.09 9.04 -3.26
C TYR A 5 13.41 7.79 -2.69
N SER A 6 12.94 7.89 -1.44
CA SER A 6 12.16 6.85 -0.77
C SER A 6 11.05 7.50 0.06
N PHE A 7 9.81 7.14 -0.23
CA PHE A 7 8.62 7.56 0.52
C PHE A 7 7.81 6.33 0.92
N VAL A 8 8.30 5.64 1.95
CA VAL A 8 7.79 4.34 2.41
C VAL A 8 7.19 4.47 3.80
N ALA A 9 6.30 3.54 4.15
CA ALA A 9 5.77 3.39 5.50
C ALA A 9 6.90 3.43 6.55
N ASP A 10 6.76 4.33 7.50
CA ASP A 10 7.73 4.57 8.56
C ASP A 10 7.64 3.53 9.68
N THR A 11 8.46 3.68 10.72
CA THR A 11 8.51 2.72 11.83
C THR A 11 7.15 2.60 12.53
N ASP A 12 6.46 3.71 12.77
CA ASP A 12 5.17 3.74 13.46
C ASP A 12 4.09 3.05 12.61
N SER A 13 4.10 3.29 11.29
CA SER A 13 3.24 2.59 10.33
C SER A 13 3.51 1.09 10.32
N LEU A 14 4.78 0.68 10.28
CA LEU A 14 5.15 -0.73 10.30
C LEU A 14 4.74 -1.40 11.63
N ASP A 15 4.84 -0.69 12.75
CA ASP A 15 4.38 -1.18 14.06
C ASP A 15 2.85 -1.31 14.12
N ALA A 16 2.10 -0.39 13.53
CA ALA A 16 0.65 -0.52 13.38
C ALA A 16 0.29 -1.75 12.51
N LEU A 17 0.93 -1.91 11.35
CA LEU A 17 0.71 -3.04 10.45
C LEU A 17 1.05 -4.39 11.09
N ARG A 18 2.09 -4.47 11.92
CA ARG A 18 2.43 -5.70 12.67
C ARG A 18 1.28 -6.18 13.57
N ARG A 19 0.40 -5.29 14.02
CA ARG A 19 -0.76 -5.66 14.85
C ARG A 19 -1.82 -6.43 14.07
N LEU A 20 -1.85 -6.30 12.74
CA LEU A 20 -2.73 -7.09 11.87
C LEU A 20 -2.44 -8.60 11.92
N ARG A 21 -1.28 -9.01 12.46
CA ARG A 21 -0.95 -10.42 12.73
C ARG A 21 -1.85 -11.06 13.80
N ARG A 22 -2.54 -10.24 14.60
CA ARG A 22 -3.51 -10.67 15.63
C ARG A 22 -4.87 -10.98 15.00
N GLY A 23 -5.73 -11.68 15.74
CA GLY A 23 -7.09 -11.98 15.28
C GLY A 23 -7.97 -10.73 15.12
N TRP A 24 -8.71 -10.68 14.01
CA TRP A 24 -9.59 -9.57 13.64
C TRP A 24 -11.01 -9.81 14.17
N ALA A 25 -11.63 -8.74 14.67
CA ALA A 25 -13.02 -8.71 15.10
C ALA A 25 -13.94 -8.20 13.97
N GLY A 26 -13.36 -7.60 12.92
CA GLY A 26 -14.05 -7.08 11.75
C GLY A 26 -13.14 -6.10 11.01
N TRP A 27 -13.46 -5.82 9.75
CA TRP A 27 -12.75 -4.85 8.95
C TRP A 27 -13.68 -4.22 7.91
N GLU A 28 -13.31 -3.06 7.40
CA GLU A 28 -14.00 -2.37 6.31
C GLU A 28 -13.04 -1.63 5.39
N LEU A 29 -13.53 -1.30 4.20
CA LEU A 29 -12.95 -0.30 3.31
C LEU A 29 -13.99 0.81 3.15
N ALA A 30 -13.74 1.97 3.72
CA ALA A 30 -14.67 3.10 3.70
C ALA A 30 -13.90 4.42 3.56
N GLU A 31 -14.41 5.33 2.74
CA GLU A 31 -13.85 6.68 2.57
C GLU A 31 -12.36 6.71 2.16
N GLY A 32 -11.90 5.67 1.46
CA GLY A 32 -10.51 5.55 1.02
C GLY A 32 -9.57 4.97 2.07
N GLU A 33 -10.08 4.59 3.25
CA GLU A 33 -9.32 3.98 4.33
C GLU A 33 -9.71 2.51 4.53
N PHE A 34 -8.73 1.69 4.84
CA PHE A 34 -8.94 0.31 5.24
C PHE A 34 -8.77 0.20 6.76
N ARG A 35 -9.83 -0.19 7.46
CA ARG A 35 -9.85 -0.22 8.93
C ARG A 35 -10.08 -1.63 9.42
N VAL A 36 -9.30 -2.04 10.42
CA VAL A 36 -9.38 -3.37 11.04
C VAL A 36 -9.52 -3.21 12.53
N ARG A 37 -10.64 -3.69 13.08
CA ARG A 37 -10.82 -3.79 14.52
C ARG A 37 -10.21 -5.08 15.03
N LEU A 38 -9.28 -4.98 15.98
CA LEU A 38 -8.61 -6.15 16.54
C LEU A 38 -9.42 -6.73 17.70
N ARG A 39 -9.45 -8.07 17.82
CA ARG A 39 -10.07 -8.75 18.98
C ARG A 39 -9.40 -8.42 20.30
N ALA A 40 -8.11 -8.09 20.25
CA ALA A 40 -7.31 -7.74 21.42
C ALA A 40 -7.47 -6.27 21.86
N GLY A 41 -8.27 -5.46 21.16
CA GLY A 41 -8.38 -4.02 21.44
C GLY A 41 -7.77 -3.15 20.34
N GLY A 42 -8.39 -1.98 20.12
CA GLY A 42 -7.99 -0.96 19.16
C GLY A 42 -8.29 -1.28 17.69
N THR A 43 -7.98 -0.31 16.84
CA THR A 43 -8.18 -0.33 15.39
C THR A 43 -6.87 -0.04 14.68
N VAL A 44 -6.52 -0.83 13.66
CA VAL A 44 -5.48 -0.48 12.69
C VAL A 44 -6.15 0.20 11.51
N ARG A 45 -5.69 1.41 11.17
CA ARG A 45 -6.21 2.18 10.05
C ARG A 45 -5.11 2.35 9.01
N CYS A 46 -5.30 1.75 7.84
CA CYS A 46 -4.46 2.00 6.67
C CYS A 46 -5.08 3.11 5.83
N HIS A 47 -4.26 4.05 5.38
CA HIS A 47 -4.69 5.19 4.57
C HIS A 47 -3.58 5.62 3.61
N VAL A 48 -3.89 6.55 2.72
CA VAL A 48 -2.94 7.09 1.74
C VAL A 48 -2.35 8.39 2.25
N ASP A 49 -1.03 8.42 2.41
CA ASP A 49 -0.26 9.65 2.57
C ASP A 49 0.26 10.12 1.20
N ARG A 50 0.43 11.43 1.03
CA ARG A 50 0.85 12.04 -0.24
C ARG A 50 1.89 13.12 0.00
N ALA A 51 2.95 13.06 -0.78
CA ALA A 51 4.00 14.07 -0.75
C ALA A 51 4.40 14.47 -2.17
N GLU A 52 4.63 15.77 -2.39
CA GLU A 52 5.40 16.25 -3.53
C GLU A 52 6.89 16.11 -3.16
N ILE A 53 7.57 15.16 -3.81
CA ILE A 53 8.97 14.81 -3.51
C ILE A 53 9.93 15.84 -4.11
N GLU A 54 9.60 16.29 -5.31
CA GLU A 54 10.17 17.45 -5.98
C GLU A 54 9.10 18.06 -6.89
N SER A 55 9.36 19.25 -7.44
CA SER A 55 8.37 19.97 -8.22
C SER A 55 7.82 19.13 -9.38
N GLY A 56 6.51 18.89 -9.37
CA GLY A 56 5.83 18.08 -10.39
C GLY A 56 6.02 16.57 -10.24
N PHE A 57 6.54 16.09 -9.11
CA PHE A 57 6.69 14.68 -8.78
C PHE A 57 5.95 14.34 -7.47
N GLU A 58 4.67 13.98 -7.60
CA GLU A 58 3.84 13.59 -6.46
C GLU A 58 3.84 12.09 -6.26
N VAL A 59 3.98 11.64 -5.02
CA VAL A 59 4.00 10.21 -4.69
C VAL A 59 2.96 9.93 -3.61
N SER A 60 2.18 8.88 -3.82
CA SER A 60 1.24 8.34 -2.84
C SER A 60 1.87 7.13 -2.14
N CYS A 61 1.69 7.02 -0.83
CA CYS A 61 2.22 5.95 0.00
C CYS A 61 1.11 5.38 0.87
N LEU A 62 1.02 4.06 0.96
CA LEU A 62 0.19 3.39 1.94
C LEU A 62 0.90 3.41 3.29
N VAL A 63 0.27 4.06 4.27
CA VAL A 63 0.72 4.16 5.66
C VAL A 63 -0.35 3.61 6.60
N ALA A 64 -0.02 3.45 7.88
CA ALA A 64 -0.98 2.96 8.85
C ALA A 64 -0.81 3.59 10.23
N ASP A 65 -1.92 3.73 10.95
CA ASP A 65 -1.92 4.14 12.35
C ASP A 65 -2.60 3.10 13.23
N PHE A 66 -2.28 3.12 14.52
CA PHE A 66 -3.03 2.38 15.54
C PHE A 66 -3.82 3.35 16.41
N LEU A 67 -5.14 3.12 16.48
CA LEU A 67 -6.06 3.85 17.33
C LEU A 67 -6.38 2.97 18.55
N GLU A 68 -6.14 3.47 19.75
CA GLU A 68 -6.44 2.73 20.99
C GLU A 68 -7.94 2.51 21.17
N GLU A 69 -8.74 3.51 20.78
CA GLU A 69 -10.19 3.44 20.82
C GLU A 69 -10.72 2.50 19.74
N GLN A 70 -11.66 1.62 20.13
CA GLN A 70 -12.30 0.73 19.18
C GLN A 70 -13.40 1.48 18.42
N GLU A 71 -13.20 1.63 17.13
CA GLU A 71 -14.26 2.09 16.24
C GLU A 71 -15.35 1.02 16.11
N THR A 72 -16.60 1.47 15.97
CA THR A 72 -17.72 0.57 15.68
C THR A 72 -17.73 0.30 14.18
N LEU A 73 -17.07 -0.79 13.78
CA LEU A 73 -17.11 -1.27 12.40
C LEU A 73 -18.32 -2.19 12.19
N PRO A 74 -18.93 -2.21 10.99
CA PRO A 74 -19.90 -3.22 10.64
C PRO A 74 -19.27 -4.61 10.82
N ALA A 75 -20.03 -5.54 11.40
CA ALA A 75 -19.57 -6.91 11.58
C ALA A 75 -19.50 -7.60 10.21
N ARG A 76 -18.35 -7.51 9.56
CA ARG A 76 -17.97 -8.44 8.49
C ARG A 76 -17.38 -9.68 9.13
N ASP A 77 -17.90 -10.85 8.75
CA ASP A 77 -17.22 -12.11 8.99
C ASP A 77 -15.86 -12.04 8.29
N SER A 78 -14.80 -12.19 9.07
CA SER A 78 -13.44 -12.14 8.57
C SER A 78 -12.82 -13.51 8.71
N ALA A 79 -12.22 -14.05 7.65
CA ALA A 79 -11.42 -15.27 7.75
C ALA A 79 -10.16 -15.08 8.63
N PHE A 80 -9.81 -13.85 8.98
CA PHE A 80 -8.66 -13.48 9.80
C PHE A 80 -8.96 -13.46 11.31
N THR A 81 -9.93 -14.26 11.79
CA THR A 81 -10.39 -14.25 13.19
C THR A 81 -9.41 -14.87 14.19
N SER A 82 -8.57 -15.82 13.75
CA SER A 82 -7.69 -16.64 14.60
C SER A 82 -6.20 -16.40 14.30
N HIS A 83 -5.32 -16.76 15.26
CA HIS A 83 -3.88 -16.48 15.20
C HIS A 83 -3.10 -17.55 14.43
N PRO A 84 -1.93 -17.23 13.82
CA PRO A 84 -1.42 -15.90 13.47
C PRO A 84 -1.62 -15.60 11.97
N ASN A 85 -2.07 -14.38 11.66
CA ASN A 85 -1.99 -13.89 10.28
C ASN A 85 -0.53 -13.52 9.96
N GLU A 86 -0.12 -13.71 8.72
CA GLU A 86 1.11 -13.19 8.16
C GLU A 86 0.83 -11.85 7.49
N VAL A 87 1.78 -10.93 7.61
CA VAL A 87 1.67 -9.58 7.04
C VAL A 87 2.93 -9.30 6.25
N ALA A 88 2.77 -9.04 4.95
CA ALA A 88 3.84 -8.61 4.06
C ALA A 88 3.57 -7.17 3.58
N VAL A 89 4.64 -6.38 3.48
CA VAL A 89 4.59 -4.99 2.99
C VAL A 89 5.33 -4.93 1.67
N PHE A 90 4.68 -4.39 0.64
CA PHE A 90 5.23 -4.29 -0.70
C PHE A 90 5.65 -2.87 -1.00
N ARG A 91 6.68 -2.77 -1.83
CA ARG A 91 7.12 -1.50 -2.39
C ARG A 91 6.73 -1.45 -3.84
N GLY A 92 6.30 -0.29 -4.31
CA GLY A 92 6.24 0.10 -5.71
C GLY A 92 7.41 1.02 -6.04
N VAL A 93 7.54 1.33 -7.32
CA VAL A 93 8.46 2.37 -7.80
C VAL A 93 7.74 3.29 -8.75
N THR A 94 7.96 4.59 -8.61
CA THR A 94 7.51 5.60 -9.55
C THR A 94 8.70 6.43 -10.00
N TRP A 95 8.69 6.91 -11.24
CA TRP A 95 9.77 7.73 -11.78
C TRP A 95 9.22 8.79 -12.72
N LEU A 96 9.97 9.88 -12.83
CA LEU A 96 9.63 11.03 -13.64
C LEU A 96 10.57 11.09 -14.85
N GLU A 97 9.98 11.18 -16.05
CA GLU A 97 10.73 11.39 -17.29
C GLU A 97 10.40 12.76 -17.86
N ARG A 98 11.42 13.50 -18.31
CA ARG A 98 11.21 14.74 -19.06
C ARG A 98 10.81 14.43 -20.50
N ARG A 99 9.85 15.18 -21.00
CA ARG A 99 9.33 15.08 -22.38
C ARG A 99 9.54 16.41 -23.11
N PRO A 100 10.81 16.75 -23.44
CA PRO A 100 11.12 18.00 -24.13
C PRO A 100 10.46 18.08 -25.52
N ASP A 101 10.10 16.93 -26.10
CA ASP A 101 9.32 16.82 -27.33
C ASP A 101 7.87 17.30 -27.19
N LEU A 102 7.32 17.29 -25.97
CA LEU A 102 5.98 17.81 -25.64
C LEU A 102 6.04 19.27 -25.12
N GLY A 103 7.24 19.75 -24.76
CA GLY A 103 7.54 21.11 -24.34
C GLY A 103 8.61 21.16 -23.25
N PRO A 104 9.24 22.33 -23.01
CA PRO A 104 10.44 22.44 -22.17
C PRO A 104 10.23 22.02 -20.71
N GLU A 105 9.01 22.20 -20.18
CA GLU A 105 8.66 21.90 -18.78
C GLU A 105 7.75 20.65 -18.66
N HIS A 106 7.55 19.89 -19.73
CA HIS A 106 6.69 18.71 -19.68
C HIS A 106 7.42 17.52 -19.09
N SER A 107 6.74 16.83 -18.17
CA SER A 107 7.17 15.57 -17.58
C SER A 107 6.04 14.56 -17.62
N ILE A 108 6.38 13.27 -17.62
CA ILE A 108 5.44 12.18 -17.43
C ILE A 108 5.91 11.35 -16.25
N GLN A 109 4.99 11.06 -15.35
CA GLN A 109 5.20 10.17 -14.22
C GLN A 109 4.71 8.77 -14.58
N TYR A 110 5.56 7.78 -14.34
CA TYR A 110 5.28 6.36 -14.54
C TYR A 110 5.35 5.63 -13.20
N SER A 111 4.66 4.50 -13.10
CA SER A 111 4.66 3.65 -11.92
C SER A 111 4.78 2.19 -12.32
N GLY A 112 5.46 1.39 -11.49
CA GLY A 112 5.68 -0.03 -11.71
C GLY A 112 6.08 -0.78 -10.44
N ILE A 113 6.37 -2.06 -10.60
CA ILE A 113 6.87 -2.93 -9.52
C ILE A 113 8.40 -2.83 -9.38
N PRO A 114 8.96 -3.11 -8.19
CA PRO A 114 10.41 -3.14 -7.99
C PRO A 114 11.07 -4.13 -8.95
N GLY A 115 12.24 -3.75 -9.47
CA GLY A 115 13.02 -4.55 -10.41
C GLY A 115 12.70 -4.29 -11.89
N ILE A 116 11.68 -3.48 -12.20
CA ILE A 116 11.47 -2.99 -13.57
C ILE A 116 12.67 -2.13 -14.01
N ALA A 117 13.09 -2.28 -15.27
CA ALA A 117 14.15 -1.45 -15.84
C ALA A 117 13.65 -0.01 -15.98
N ILE A 118 14.24 0.90 -15.19
CA ILE A 118 13.94 2.33 -15.25
C ILE A 118 14.84 2.96 -16.31
N PRO A 119 14.28 3.66 -17.31
CA PRO A 119 15.06 4.28 -18.38
C PRO A 119 16.08 5.31 -17.87
N ASP A 120 17.20 5.46 -18.59
CA ASP A 120 18.22 6.47 -18.29
C ASP A 120 17.71 7.91 -18.43
N ALA A 121 16.61 8.10 -19.17
CA ALA A 121 15.92 9.37 -19.33
C ALA A 121 15.18 9.81 -18.05
N ALA A 122 14.98 8.92 -17.08
CA ALA A 122 14.36 9.25 -15.80
C ALA A 122 15.23 10.25 -15.04
N VAL A 123 14.63 11.38 -14.67
CA VAL A 123 15.29 12.44 -13.91
C VAL A 123 15.14 12.27 -12.40
N ALA A 124 14.07 11.61 -11.97
CA ALA A 124 13.87 11.21 -10.58
C ALA A 124 13.16 9.86 -10.48
N LYS A 125 13.39 9.18 -9.36
CA LYS A 125 12.79 7.90 -8.97
C LYS A 125 12.42 7.97 -7.50
N CYS A 126 11.27 7.41 -7.12
CA CYS A 126 10.88 7.23 -5.74
C CYS A 126 10.36 5.80 -5.52
N ASP A 127 10.94 5.10 -4.54
CA ASP A 127 10.37 3.86 -4.04
C ASP A 127 9.32 4.20 -2.95
N PHE A 128 8.16 3.54 -2.97
CA PHE A 128 7.07 3.85 -2.04
C PHE A 128 6.35 2.58 -1.56
N THR A 129 5.70 2.63 -0.40
CA THR A 129 4.86 1.50 0.04
C THR A 129 3.55 1.54 -0.73
N ASP A 130 3.26 0.51 -1.51
CA ASP A 130 2.13 0.52 -2.44
C ASP A 130 1.04 -0.50 -2.09
N ALA A 131 1.39 -1.50 -1.29
CA ALA A 131 0.45 -2.49 -0.82
C ALA A 131 0.89 -3.19 0.47
N ILE A 132 -0.08 -3.83 1.12
CA ILE A 132 0.14 -4.85 2.14
C ILE A 132 -0.62 -6.13 1.75
N ALA A 133 -0.07 -7.29 2.09
CA ALA A 133 -0.79 -8.55 2.07
C ALA A 133 -1.01 -9.00 3.50
N VAL A 134 -2.22 -9.52 3.76
CA VAL A 134 -2.54 -10.26 4.98
C VAL A 134 -2.98 -11.65 4.57
N THR A 135 -2.31 -12.67 5.08
CA THR A 135 -2.57 -14.06 4.73
C THR A 135 -2.67 -14.93 5.98
N ASN A 136 -3.43 -16.01 5.89
CA ASN A 136 -3.42 -17.09 6.88
C ASN A 136 -3.73 -18.42 6.16
N ALA A 137 -3.98 -19.49 6.94
CA ALA A 137 -4.26 -20.81 6.37
C ALA A 137 -5.57 -20.89 5.56
N GLU A 138 -6.50 -19.96 5.77
CA GLU A 138 -7.87 -20.00 5.22
C GLU A 138 -8.11 -18.94 4.15
N ALA A 139 -7.39 -17.81 4.19
CA ALA A 139 -7.62 -16.66 3.33
C ALA A 139 -6.38 -15.81 3.08
N ALA A 140 -6.47 -15.01 2.01
CA ALA A 140 -5.49 -14.01 1.64
C ALA A 140 -6.21 -12.74 1.17
N LEU A 141 -5.67 -11.58 1.55
CA LEU A 141 -6.22 -10.27 1.25
C LEU A 141 -5.08 -9.31 0.92
N ILE A 142 -5.23 -8.52 -0.14
CA ILE A 142 -4.30 -7.44 -0.49
C ILE A 142 -5.00 -6.10 -0.29
N VAL A 143 -4.36 -5.16 0.40
CA VAL A 143 -4.76 -3.75 0.40
C VAL A 143 -3.71 -3.00 -0.39
N ARG A 144 -4.10 -2.26 -1.43
CA ARG A 144 -3.17 -1.51 -2.29
C ARG A 144 -3.69 -0.13 -2.64
N LEU A 145 -2.80 0.73 -3.12
CA LEU A 145 -3.21 2.00 -3.72
C LEU A 145 -4.12 1.74 -4.92
N ALA A 146 -5.26 2.43 -4.96
CA ALA A 146 -6.20 2.35 -6.07
C ALA A 146 -5.76 3.27 -7.23
N LEU A 147 -6.33 3.04 -8.41
CA LEU A 147 -6.16 3.95 -9.55
C LEU A 147 -6.75 5.34 -9.27
N ARG A 148 -7.76 5.42 -8.40
CA ARG A 148 -8.31 6.69 -7.94
C ARG A 148 -7.32 7.33 -6.95
N PRO A 149 -6.81 8.55 -7.20
CA PRO A 149 -5.84 9.18 -6.32
C PRO A 149 -6.36 9.33 -4.88
N GLY A 150 -5.53 8.95 -3.91
CA GLY A 150 -5.86 9.05 -2.48
C GLY A 150 -6.77 7.94 -1.95
N TRP A 151 -7.03 6.88 -2.72
CA TRP A 151 -7.88 5.77 -2.29
C TRP A 151 -7.10 4.47 -2.19
N LEU A 152 -7.50 3.64 -1.23
CA LEU A 152 -7.13 2.24 -1.17
C LEU A 152 -8.19 1.37 -1.84
N GLU A 153 -7.76 0.22 -2.34
CA GLU A 153 -8.63 -0.87 -2.77
C GLU A 153 -8.21 -2.19 -2.12
N VAL A 154 -9.15 -3.12 -2.04
CA VAL A 154 -8.95 -4.44 -1.42
C VAL A 154 -9.18 -5.51 -2.47
N LEU A 155 -8.24 -6.45 -2.58
CA LEU A 155 -8.37 -7.66 -3.39
C LEU A 155 -8.61 -8.85 -2.46
N GLU A 156 -9.72 -9.54 -2.67
CA GLU A 156 -10.09 -10.76 -1.94
C GLU A 156 -10.34 -11.94 -2.89
N ASP A 157 -10.51 -11.68 -4.20
CA ASP A 157 -10.62 -12.75 -5.18
C ASP A 157 -9.29 -13.51 -5.25
N ARG A 158 -9.38 -14.83 -5.14
CA ARG A 158 -8.21 -15.70 -5.10
C ARG A 158 -7.30 -15.51 -6.31
N THR A 159 -7.88 -15.35 -7.50
CA THR A 159 -7.12 -15.20 -8.74
C THR A 159 -6.36 -13.87 -8.74
N GLU A 160 -7.03 -12.79 -8.37
CA GLU A 160 -6.41 -11.45 -8.30
C GLU A 160 -5.28 -11.39 -7.26
N VAL A 161 -5.47 -12.05 -6.11
CA VAL A 161 -4.44 -12.15 -5.07
C VAL A 161 -3.24 -12.97 -5.55
N GLU A 162 -3.47 -14.13 -6.16
CA GLU A 162 -2.41 -15.00 -6.70
C GLU A 162 -1.61 -14.27 -7.80
N GLU A 163 -2.29 -13.56 -8.72
CA GLU A 163 -1.66 -12.74 -9.75
C GLU A 163 -0.82 -11.61 -9.14
N PHE A 164 -1.35 -10.91 -8.14
CA PHE A 164 -0.61 -9.85 -7.45
C PHE A 164 0.68 -10.39 -6.80
N LEU A 165 0.58 -11.48 -6.04
CA LEU A 165 1.73 -12.06 -5.34
C LEU A 165 2.77 -12.61 -6.32
N ALA A 166 2.34 -13.26 -7.40
CA ALA A 166 3.23 -13.75 -8.46
C ALA A 166 4.01 -12.61 -9.12
N LEU A 167 3.35 -11.48 -9.41
CA LEU A 167 4.01 -10.27 -9.93
C LEU A 167 5.05 -9.70 -8.95
N ARG A 168 4.90 -9.97 -7.65
CA ARG A 168 5.86 -9.56 -6.61
C ARG A 168 6.93 -10.61 -6.31
N GLY A 169 6.93 -11.75 -7.00
CA GLY A 169 7.88 -12.83 -6.79
C GLY A 169 7.56 -13.74 -5.59
N PHE A 170 6.31 -13.72 -5.12
CA PHE A 170 5.78 -14.61 -4.08
C PHE A 170 4.78 -15.58 -4.74
N ALA A 171 5.27 -16.74 -5.21
CA ALA A 171 4.47 -17.81 -5.81
C ALA A 171 4.74 -19.14 -5.12
#